data_AF-A0A7J9G767-F1
#
_entry.id   AF-A0A7J9G767-F1
#
_cell.length_a   1.000
_cell.length_b   1.000
_cell.length_c   1.000
_cell.angle_alpha   90.00
_cell.angle_beta   90.00
_cell.angle_gamma   90.00
#
_symmetry.space_group_name_H-M   'P 1'
#
loop_
_entity.id
_entity.type
_entity.pdbx_description
1 polymer ?
#
loop_
_entity_poly.entity_id
_entity_poly.type
_entity_poly.pdbx_seq_one_letter_code
_entity_poly.pdbx_strand_id
1 'polypeptide(L)' 'GLGDFLVHYAIALGLHTTTLILVKGSLVAHGSKLMLDKRDFGYSFPCDGLGRGDTCDISAWVTFYLAVFWMLNTIG' A
#
# COMPACT_ATOMS: atom_id res chain seq x y z
N GLY A 1 10.46 8.74 -29.58
CA GLY A 1 9.54 8.09 -30.55
C GLY A 1 8.31 7.56 -29.84
N LEU A 2 7.37 6.93 -30.57
CA LEU A 2 6.11 6.41 -29.99
C LEU A 2 6.35 5.32 -28.91
N GLY A 3 7.44 4.56 -29.04
CA GLY A 3 7.89 3.62 -28.01
C GLY A 3 8.30 4.30 -26.69
N ASP A 4 9.05 5.41 -26.76
CA ASP A 4 9.43 6.18 -25.56
C ASP A 4 8.20 6.71 -24.84
N PHE A 5 7.18 7.16 -25.57
CA PHE A 5 5.93 7.64 -24.97
C PHE A 5 5.25 6.55 -24.13
N LEU A 6 5.13 5.33 -24.66
CA LEU A 6 4.52 4.21 -23.93
C LEU A 6 5.33 3.83 -22.68
N VAL A 7 6.66 3.79 -22.77
CA VAL A 7 7.54 3.50 -21.64
C VAL A 7 7.42 4.56 -20.54
N HIS A 8 7.39 5.85 -20.89
CA HIS A 8 7.23 6.91 -19.90
C HIS A 8 5.90 6.81 -19.15
N TYR A 9 4.80 6.45 -19.84
CA TYR A 9 3.50 6.23 -19.19
C TYR A 9 3.48 5.00 -18.30
N ALA A 10 4.17 3.91 -18.68
CA ALA A 10 4.31 2.73 -17.84
C ALA A 10 5.08 3.05 -16.54
N ILE A 11 6.19 3.80 -16.65
CA ILE A 11 6.96 4.25 -15.47
C ILE A 11 6.11 5.19 -14.60
N ALA A 12 5.38 6.13 -15.21
CA ALA A 12 4.49 7.03 -14.48
C ALA A 12 3.42 6.24 -13.70
N LEU A 13 2.81 5.23 -14.33
CA LEU A 13 1.86 4.34 -13.65
C LEU A 13 2.49 3.64 -12.45
N GLY A 14 3.70 3.08 -12.61
CA GLY A 14 4.44 2.44 -11.53
C GLY A 14 4.74 3.39 -10.36
N LEU A 15 5.22 4.60 -10.66
CA LEU A 15 5.49 5.64 -9.68
C LEU A 15 4.23 6.08 -8.93
N HIS A 16 3.13 6.35 -9.65
CA HIS A 16 1.87 6.76 -9.04
C HIS A 16 1.28 5.65 -8.18
N THR A 17 1.35 4.39 -8.62
CA THR A 17 0.81 3.26 -7.86
C THR A 17 1.63 3.00 -6.60
N THR A 18 2.96 3.01 -6.70
CA THR A 18 3.85 2.88 -5.53
C THR A 18 3.60 4.00 -4.52
N THR A 19 3.48 5.24 -4.99
CA THR A 19 3.19 6.41 -4.14
C THR A 19 1.82 6.30 -3.50
N LEU A 20 0.79 5.90 -4.25
CA LEU A 20 -0.56 5.72 -3.74
C LEU A 20 -0.61 4.71 -2.60
N ILE A 21 0.11 3.58 -2.74
CA ILE A 21 0.18 2.54 -1.72
C ILE A 21 0.82 3.11 -0.45
N LEU A 22 2.01 3.71 -0.54
CA LEU A 22 2.71 4.29 0.61
C LEU A 22 1.90 5.39 1.31
N VAL A 23 1.35 6.33 0.53
CA VAL A 23 0.55 7.45 1.06
C VAL A 23 -0.70 6.92 1.75
N LYS A 24 -1.44 6.00 1.12
CA LYS A 24 -2.61 5.37 1.76
C LYS A 24 -2.22 4.68 3.07
N GLY A 25 -1.16 3.89 3.07
CA GLY A 25 -0.68 3.18 4.26
C GLY A 25 -0.33 4.11 5.42
N SER A 26 0.36 5.21 5.13
CA SER A 26 0.72 6.22 6.11
C SER A 26 -0.51 6.98 6.66
N LEU A 27 -1.44 7.38 5.80
CA LEU A 27 -2.65 8.11 6.19
C LEU A 27 -3.59 7.24 7.04
N VAL A 28 -3.67 5.94 6.76
CA VAL A 28 -4.52 4.99 7.50
C VAL A 28 -3.77 4.21 8.59
N ALA A 29 -2.54 4.61 8.94
CA ALA A 29 -1.74 3.92 9.96
C ALA A 29 -2.31 4.09 11.36
N HIS A 30 -2.90 5.26 11.66
CA HIS A 30 -3.45 5.56 12.98
C HIS A 30 -4.89 5.06 13.17
N GLY A 31 -5.63 4.87 12.08
CA GLY A 31 -7.02 4.48 12.11
C GLY A 31 -7.62 4.55 10.71
N SER A 32 -8.65 3.75 10.49
CA SER A 32 -9.44 3.71 9.26
C SER A 32 -10.91 3.54 9.64
N LYS A 33 -11.83 3.74 8.69
CA LYS A 33 -13.26 3.48 8.92
C LYS A 33 -13.55 2.04 9.36
N LEU A 34 -12.72 1.08 8.92
CA LEU A 34 -12.84 -0.33 9.26
C LEU A 34 -12.34 -0.61 10.69
N MET A 35 -11.13 -0.14 10.99
CA MET A 35 -10.41 -0.35 12.26
C MET A 35 -9.94 1.02 12.79
N LEU A 36 -10.64 1.54 13.81
CA LEU A 36 -10.44 2.90 14.33
C LEU A 36 -9.24 3.01 15.28
N ASP A 37 -8.99 1.94 16.01
CA ASP A 37 -7.98 1.73 17.05
C ASP A 37 -6.67 1.13 16.48
N LYS A 38 -6.46 1.27 15.17
CA LYS A 38 -5.30 0.69 14.47
C LYS A 38 -3.94 1.13 15.05
N ARG A 39 -3.85 2.36 15.58
CA ARG A 39 -2.64 2.84 16.25
C ARG A 39 -2.22 1.96 17.43
N ASP A 40 -3.18 1.37 18.14
CA ASP A 40 -2.91 0.67 19.40
C ASP A 40 -2.30 -0.72 19.17
N PHE A 41 -2.47 -1.27 17.96
CA PHE A 41 -1.87 -2.54 17.52
C PHE A 41 -0.43 -2.35 16.99
N GLY A 42 0.01 -1.12 16.79
CA GLY A 42 1.33 -0.78 16.27
C GLY A 42 1.48 -0.89 14.76
N TYR A 43 2.73 -0.80 14.29
CA TYR A 43 3.04 -0.69 12.86
C TYR A 43 2.87 -2.02 12.08
N SER A 44 3.19 -3.14 12.73
CA SER A 44 3.17 -4.48 12.15
C SER A 44 2.36 -5.42 13.02
N PHE A 45 1.23 -5.90 12.49
CA PHE A 45 0.36 -6.89 13.12
C PHE A 45 -0.32 -7.72 12.01
N PRO A 46 -0.74 -8.97 12.28
CA PRO A 46 -1.28 -9.86 11.26
C PRO A 46 -2.67 -9.41 10.77
N CYS A 47 -3.65 -9.32 11.68
CA CYS A 47 -5.05 -8.98 11.39
C CYS A 47 -5.74 -8.42 12.66
N ASP A 48 -6.94 -7.86 12.50
CA ASP A 48 -7.87 -7.45 13.58
C ASP A 48 -8.96 -8.53 13.84
N GLY A 49 -8.56 -9.80 13.75
CA GLY A 49 -9.47 -10.96 13.90
C GLY A 49 -10.61 -11.01 12.87
N LEU A 50 -11.60 -11.88 13.13
CA LEU A 50 -12.74 -12.16 12.23
C LEU A 50 -13.93 -11.18 12.42
N GLY A 51 -13.86 -10.28 13.40
CA GLY A 51 -15.04 -9.54 13.89
C GLY A 51 -15.60 -8.48 12.94
N ARG A 52 -14.81 -8.01 11.97
CA ARG A 52 -15.16 -6.89 11.07
C ARG A 52 -15.05 -7.26 9.59
N GLY A 53 -15.25 -8.55 9.29
CA GLY A 53 -14.93 -9.13 7.98
C GLY A 53 -13.48 -9.60 7.93
N ASP A 54 -12.93 -9.75 6.73
CA ASP A 54 -11.53 -10.10 6.55
C ASP A 54 -10.66 -8.85 6.68
N THR A 55 -9.80 -8.84 7.69
CA THR A 55 -8.85 -7.76 7.98
C THR A 55 -7.40 -8.20 7.73
N CYS A 56 -7.22 -9.29 6.98
CA CYS A 56 -5.91 -9.62 6.42
C CYS A 56 -5.31 -8.41 5.71
N ASP A 57 -3.99 -8.26 5.82
CA ASP A 57 -3.22 -7.24 5.13
C ASP A 57 -3.54 -5.78 5.51
N ILE A 58 -4.19 -5.55 6.66
CA ILE A 58 -4.61 -4.21 7.08
C ILE A 58 -3.47 -3.37 7.69
N SER A 59 -2.39 -3.98 8.17
CA SER A 59 -1.31 -3.26 8.88
C SER A 59 -0.49 -2.35 7.95
N ALA A 60 0.12 -1.31 8.52
CA ALA A 60 0.95 -0.38 7.76
C ALA A 60 2.20 -1.07 7.19
N TRP A 61 2.71 -2.09 7.88
CA TRP A 61 3.78 -2.96 7.37
C TRP A 61 3.41 -3.67 6.09
N VAL A 62 2.20 -4.25 6.00
CA VAL A 62 1.78 -4.94 4.78
C VAL A 62 1.63 -3.95 3.62
N THR A 63 1.21 -2.73 3.90
CA THR A 63 1.18 -1.68 2.87
C THR A 63 2.60 -1.33 2.36
N PHE A 64 3.60 -1.29 3.24
CA PHE A 64 5.00 -1.14 2.84
C PHE A 64 5.49 -2.33 2.00
N TYR A 65 5.21 -3.56 2.42
CA TYR A 65 5.52 -4.78 1.67
C TYR A 65 4.95 -4.75 0.25
N LEU A 66 3.68 -4.35 0.09
CA LEU A 66 3.05 -4.21 -1.22
C LEU A 66 3.70 -3.11 -2.07
N ALA A 67 4.12 -2.00 -1.46
CA ALA A 67 4.83 -0.94 -2.15
C ALA A 67 6.19 -1.40 -2.71
N VAL A 68 6.88 -2.31 -2.03
CA VAL A 68 8.15 -2.89 -2.52
C VAL A 68 7.92 -3.68 -3.81
N PHE A 69 6.85 -4.46 -3.93
CA PHE A 69 6.53 -5.14 -5.21
C PHE A 69 6.30 -4.15 -6.35
N TRP A 70 5.55 -3.08 -6.09
CA TRP A 70 5.29 -2.07 -7.11
C TRP A 70 6.54 -1.28 -7.48
N MET A 71 7.42 -1.02 -6.52
CA MET A 71 8.73 -0.43 -6.77
C MET A 71 9.59 -1.33 -7.66
N LEU A 72 9.65 -2.63 -7.37
CA LEU A 72 10.38 -3.59 -8.22
C LEU A 72 9.79 -3.69 -9.63
N ASN A 73 8.46 -3.67 -9.77
CA ASN A 73 7.80 -3.62 -11.08
C ASN A 73 8.04 -2.30 -11.85
N THR A 74 8.32 -1.21 -11.15
CA THR A 74 8.61 0.09 -11.79
C THR A 74 10.06 0.15 -12.27
N ILE A 75 10.96 -0.57 -11.61
CA ILE A 75 12.40 -0.60 -11.92
C ILE A 75 12.77 -1.66 -12.95
N GLY A 76 12.06 -2.80 -12.94
CA GLY A 76 12.25 -3.90 -13.90
C GLY A 76 11.81 -3.53 -15.30
#